data_AF-A0A3D3H4W7-F1
#
_entry.id   AF-A0A3D3H4W7-F1
#
_cell.length_a   1.000
_cell.length_b   1.000
_cell.length_c   1.000
_cell.angle_alpha   90.00
_cell.angle_beta   90.00
_cell.angle_gamma   90.00
#
_symmetry.space_group_name_H-M   'P 1'
#
loop_
_entity.id
_entity.type
_entity.pdbx_description
1 polymer ?
#
loop_
_entity_poly.entity_id
_entity_poly.type
_entity_poly.pdbx_seq_one_letter_code
_entity_poly.pdbx_strand_id
1 'polypeptide(L)'
;MISPTGPRVRLSSSALVAGAGRAIEAGGADAVPDLRRDAYGHGVQFVAETLARVGIRAAMLDAESVDAAQSMGIAPAADAPTLDPAVIFGLPGASEDPARPVMSLLGSVLSIKALRAGEGVSYNYTHIAPRDTRIALVSGGFGQGVARSLGNQVSVEVWGALYPI
;
A
#
# COMPACT_ATOMS: atom_id res chain seq x y z
N MET A 1 -5.34 23.12 7.49
CA MET A 1 -3.98 22.86 8.01
C MET A 1 -3.95 21.40 8.45
N ILE A 2 -3.21 20.54 7.75
CA ILE A 2 -3.17 19.09 8.02
C ILE A 2 -2.41 18.88 9.33
N SER A 3 -2.98 18.15 10.29
CA SER A 3 -2.31 17.85 11.55
C SER A 3 -0.98 17.14 11.28
N PRO A 4 0.16 17.59 11.86
CA PRO A 4 1.47 16.97 11.61
C PRO A 4 1.55 15.50 12.06
N THR A 5 0.56 15.02 12.83
CA THR A 5 0.46 13.69 13.43
C THR A 5 -0.44 12.69 12.69
N GLY A 6 -1.06 13.08 11.56
CA GLY A 6 -1.85 12.16 10.75
C GLY A 6 -0.98 11.09 10.08
N PRO A 7 -1.53 9.89 9.78
CA PRO A 7 -0.79 8.89 9.05
C PRO A 7 -0.43 9.40 7.64
N ARG A 8 0.71 8.94 7.12
CA ARG A 8 1.24 9.32 5.81
C ARG A 8 1.53 8.09 4.98
N VAL A 9 1.40 8.23 3.68
CA VAL A 9 1.80 7.18 2.74
C VAL A 9 3.20 7.47 2.21
N ARG A 10 4.04 6.44 2.15
CA ARG A 10 5.32 6.46 1.43
C ARG A 10 5.20 5.54 0.23
N LEU A 11 5.49 6.07 -0.95
CA LEU A 11 5.53 5.31 -2.20
C LEU A 11 6.98 5.11 -2.64
N SER A 12 7.32 3.91 -3.12
CA SER A 12 8.66 3.52 -3.53
C SER A 12 8.73 3.34 -5.04
N SER A 13 9.33 4.31 -5.74
CA SER A 13 9.52 4.23 -7.19
C SER A 13 10.41 3.06 -7.59
N SER A 14 11.47 2.79 -6.82
CA SER A 14 12.37 1.65 -7.10
C SER A 14 11.66 0.31 -6.96
N ALA A 15 10.74 0.17 -5.99
CA ALA A 15 9.94 -1.04 -5.85
C ALA A 15 8.98 -1.20 -7.03
N LEU A 16 8.35 -0.09 -7.46
CA LEU A 16 7.42 -0.08 -8.60
C LEU A 16 8.14 -0.45 -9.90
N VAL A 17 9.33 0.10 -10.14
CA VAL A 17 10.17 -0.25 -11.30
C VAL A 17 10.53 -1.73 -11.29
N ALA A 18 10.95 -2.27 -10.14
CA ALA A 18 11.29 -3.68 -10.03
C ALA A 18 10.07 -4.60 -10.26
N GLY A 19 8.91 -4.23 -9.71
CA GLY A 19 7.64 -4.95 -9.92
C GLY A 19 7.19 -4.92 -11.37
N ALA A 20 7.27 -3.76 -12.03
CA ALA A 20 6.94 -3.62 -13.44
C ALA A 20 7.84 -4.48 -14.33
N GLY A 21 9.15 -4.49 -14.07
CA GLY A 21 10.10 -5.35 -14.80
C GLY A 21 9.73 -6.82 -14.72
N ARG A 22 9.48 -7.34 -13.52
CA ARG A 22 9.04 -8.73 -13.31
C ARG A 22 7.71 -9.03 -13.99
N ALA A 23 6.74 -8.11 -13.90
CA ALA A 23 5.44 -8.31 -14.51
C ALA A 23 5.54 -8.39 -16.04
N ILE A 24 6.39 -7.57 -16.66
CA ILE A 24 6.66 -7.60 -18.11
C ILE A 24 7.32 -8.92 -18.52
N GLU A 25 8.32 -9.37 -17.76
CA GLU A 25 9.00 -10.66 -17.99
C GLU A 25 8.02 -11.84 -17.97
N ALA A 26 7.00 -11.79 -17.11
CA ALA A 26 5.98 -12.83 -16.99
C ALA A 26 4.81 -12.68 -17.97
N GLY A 27 4.39 -11.45 -18.28
CA GLY A 27 3.15 -11.14 -19.00
C GLY A 27 3.27 -11.02 -20.51
N GLY A 28 4.49 -10.96 -21.05
CA GLY A 28 4.74 -10.81 -22.49
C GLY A 28 4.66 -9.37 -22.99
N ALA A 29 5.19 -9.13 -24.20
CA ALA A 29 5.44 -7.77 -24.72
C ALA A 29 4.17 -6.93 -25.02
N ASP A 30 3.03 -7.59 -25.26
CA ASP A 30 1.78 -6.94 -25.62
C ASP A 30 0.89 -6.59 -24.42
N ALA A 31 1.29 -7.03 -23.21
CA ALA A 31 0.54 -6.76 -21.99
C ALA A 31 0.86 -5.37 -21.43
N VAL A 32 -0.18 -4.66 -20.97
CA VAL A 32 -0.06 -3.30 -20.43
C VAL A 32 -0.40 -3.26 -18.94
N PRO A 33 0.13 -2.30 -18.17
CA PRO A 33 -0.33 -2.09 -16.79
C PRO A 33 -1.81 -1.74 -16.74
N ASP A 34 -2.49 -2.22 -15.71
CA ASP A 34 -3.81 -1.70 -15.34
C ASP A 34 -3.67 -0.61 -14.29
N LEU A 35 -4.00 0.63 -14.67
CA LEU A 35 -3.92 1.80 -13.79
C LEU A 35 -5.31 2.33 -13.43
N ARG A 36 -6.37 1.56 -13.68
CA ARG A 36 -7.73 1.88 -13.21
C ARG A 36 -7.76 2.00 -11.68
N ARG A 37 -8.81 2.65 -11.17
CA ARG A 37 -9.06 2.89 -9.74
C ARG A 37 -7.89 3.62 -9.07
N ASP A 38 -7.42 4.68 -9.72
CA ASP A 38 -6.28 5.47 -9.26
C ASP A 38 -5.01 4.62 -9.04
N ALA A 39 -4.74 3.72 -10.00
CA ALA A 39 -3.71 2.69 -9.90
C ALA A 39 -3.82 1.88 -8.59
N TYR A 40 -5.00 1.32 -8.33
CA TYR A 40 -5.32 0.61 -7.09
C TYR A 40 -5.05 1.43 -5.82
N GLY A 41 -5.27 2.74 -5.89
CA GLY A 41 -5.03 3.70 -4.79
C GLY A 41 -3.56 4.10 -4.60
N HIS A 42 -2.64 3.71 -5.48
CA HIS A 42 -1.24 4.14 -5.44
C HIS A 42 -1.02 5.54 -6.05
N GLY A 43 -2.05 6.15 -6.63
CA GLY A 43 -1.99 7.45 -7.26
C GLY A 43 -1.54 7.33 -8.72
N VAL A 44 -2.48 7.50 -9.66
CA VAL A 44 -2.24 7.31 -11.09
C VAL A 44 -1.12 8.20 -11.62
N GLN A 45 -1.01 9.44 -11.13
CA GLN A 45 0.05 10.36 -11.56
C GLN A 45 1.45 9.81 -11.21
N PHE A 46 1.67 9.41 -9.95
CA PHE A 46 2.94 8.85 -9.49
C PHE A 46 3.30 7.56 -10.24
N VAL A 47 2.31 6.67 -10.42
CA VAL A 47 2.52 5.39 -11.08
C VAL A 47 2.82 5.61 -12.57
N ALA A 48 2.01 6.40 -13.28
CA ALA A 48 2.21 6.71 -14.69
C ALA A 48 3.57 7.37 -14.95
N GLU A 49 3.97 8.36 -14.14
CA GLU A 49 5.28 9.01 -14.25
C GLU A 49 6.44 7.99 -14.08
N THR A 50 6.31 7.08 -13.13
CA THR A 50 7.34 6.07 -12.86
C THR A 50 7.43 5.03 -13.97
N LEU A 51 6.29 4.56 -14.47
CA LEU A 51 6.24 3.59 -15.56
C LEU A 51 6.69 4.19 -16.90
N ALA A 52 6.36 5.45 -17.16
CA ALA A 52 6.82 6.16 -18.36
C ALA A 52 8.35 6.30 -18.39
N ARG A 53 9.00 6.54 -17.25
CA ARG A 53 10.47 6.61 -17.15
C ARG A 53 11.17 5.31 -17.54
N VAL A 54 10.51 4.16 -17.40
CA VAL A 54 11.05 2.84 -17.76
C VAL A 54 10.55 2.32 -19.12
N GLY A 55 9.95 3.19 -19.94
CA GLY A 55 9.62 2.87 -21.33
C GLY A 55 8.18 2.43 -21.57
N ILE A 56 7.35 2.29 -20.53
CA ILE A 56 5.92 1.99 -20.73
C ILE A 56 5.22 3.22 -21.32
N ARG A 57 4.36 3.02 -22.32
CA ARG A 57 3.67 4.11 -23.04
C ARG A 57 2.17 3.96 -23.12
N ALA A 58 1.61 2.84 -22.67
CA ALA A 58 0.19 2.60 -22.68
C ALA A 58 -0.25 1.84 -21.41
N ALA A 59 -1.49 2.08 -20.97
CA ALA A 59 -2.09 1.40 -19.82
C ALA A 59 -3.62 1.36 -19.94
N MET A 60 -4.26 0.42 -19.23
CA MET A 60 -5.71 0.49 -19.01
C MET A 60 -6.01 1.62 -18.03
N LEU A 61 -6.99 2.47 -18.35
CA LEU A 61 -7.32 3.69 -17.59
C LEU A 61 -8.83 3.83 -17.43
N ASP A 62 -9.26 4.38 -16.28
CA ASP A 62 -10.61 4.91 -16.14
C ASP A 62 -10.68 6.30 -16.77
N ALA A 63 -11.86 6.72 -17.24
CA ALA A 63 -12.05 8.01 -17.92
C ALA A 63 -11.49 9.20 -17.11
N GLU A 64 -11.68 9.18 -15.80
CA GLU A 64 -11.19 10.19 -14.85
C GLU A 64 -9.66 10.27 -14.72
N SER A 65 -8.94 9.22 -15.13
CA SER A 65 -7.47 9.12 -15.02
C SER A 65 -6.75 9.38 -16.34
N VAL A 66 -7.46 9.52 -17.47
CA VAL A 66 -6.87 9.64 -18.81
C VAL A 66 -5.97 10.87 -18.91
N ASP A 67 -6.49 12.05 -18.57
CA ASP A 67 -5.72 13.30 -18.68
C ASP A 67 -4.46 13.28 -17.81
N ALA A 68 -4.58 12.77 -16.58
CA ALA A 68 -3.46 12.65 -15.65
C ALA A 68 -2.38 11.70 -16.20
N ALA A 69 -2.75 10.52 -16.68
CA ALA A 69 -1.82 9.55 -17.25
C ALA A 69 -1.18 10.04 -18.55
N GLN A 70 -1.95 10.68 -19.45
CA GLN A 70 -1.44 11.24 -20.69
C GLN A 70 -0.43 12.35 -20.46
N SER A 71 -0.65 13.21 -19.46
CA SER A 71 0.31 14.25 -19.07
C SER A 71 1.67 13.66 -18.65
N MET A 72 1.69 12.41 -18.18
CA MET A 72 2.89 11.67 -17.80
C MET A 72 3.47 10.80 -18.94
N GLY A 73 2.87 10.83 -20.14
CA GLY A 73 3.33 10.08 -21.31
C GLY A 73 2.74 8.67 -21.45
N ILE A 74 1.62 8.38 -20.79
CA ILE A 74 0.89 7.11 -20.90
C ILE A 74 -0.42 7.31 -21.68
N ALA A 75 -0.56 6.63 -22.82
CA ALA A 75 -1.79 6.60 -23.60
C ALA A 75 -2.79 5.56 -23.06
N PRO A 76 -4.10 5.76 -23.25
CA PRO A 76 -5.08 4.72 -22.96
C PRO A 76 -4.91 3.54 -23.93
N ALA A 77 -4.87 2.34 -23.38
CA ALA A 77 -5.03 1.09 -24.12
C ALA A 77 -6.49 0.62 -24.02
N ALA A 78 -6.98 -0.01 -25.09
CA ALA A 78 -8.26 -0.71 -25.11
C ALA A 78 -8.02 -2.18 -25.49
N ASP A 79 -8.75 -3.08 -24.84
CA ASP A 79 -8.76 -4.52 -25.14
C ASP A 79 -7.38 -5.21 -25.14
N ALA A 80 -6.44 -4.68 -24.34
CA ALA A 80 -5.12 -5.26 -24.16
C ALA A 80 -5.08 -6.23 -22.95
N PRO A 81 -4.32 -7.33 -23.02
CA PRO A 81 -3.98 -8.13 -21.85
C PRO A 81 -3.33 -7.24 -20.76
N THR A 82 -3.66 -7.50 -19.49
CA THR A 82 -3.09 -6.72 -18.38
C THR A 82 -1.98 -7.46 -17.67
N LEU A 83 -0.91 -6.74 -17.35
CA LEU A 83 0.13 -7.21 -16.44
C LEU A 83 -0.46 -7.46 -15.05
N ASP A 84 0.09 -8.43 -14.30
CA ASP A 84 -0.39 -8.74 -12.96
C ASP A 84 -0.13 -7.57 -11.99
N PRO A 85 -1.17 -6.88 -11.48
CA PRO A 85 -1.00 -5.75 -10.58
C PRO A 85 -0.38 -6.16 -9.24
N ALA A 86 -0.59 -7.40 -8.79
CA ALA A 86 0.01 -7.89 -7.55
C ALA A 86 1.53 -7.94 -7.66
N VAL A 87 2.07 -8.31 -8.82
CA VAL A 87 3.50 -8.31 -9.11
C VAL A 87 4.04 -6.88 -9.24
N ILE A 88 3.31 -6.00 -9.96
CA ILE A 88 3.69 -4.59 -10.16
C ILE A 88 3.82 -3.87 -8.81
N PHE A 89 2.83 -4.01 -7.93
CA PHE A 89 2.78 -3.30 -6.65
C PHE A 89 3.50 -4.03 -5.50
N GLY A 90 4.06 -5.22 -5.78
CA GLY A 90 4.85 -5.99 -4.82
C GLY A 90 4.01 -6.50 -3.65
N LEU A 91 2.82 -7.02 -3.94
CA LEU A 91 1.96 -7.62 -2.92
C LEU A 91 2.55 -8.96 -2.44
N PRO A 92 2.44 -9.29 -1.14
CA PRO A 92 2.92 -10.55 -0.61
C PRO A 92 2.34 -11.76 -1.37
N GLY A 93 3.20 -12.71 -1.75
CA GLY A 93 2.81 -13.93 -2.45
C GLY A 93 2.63 -13.78 -3.97
N ALA A 94 2.86 -12.59 -4.54
CA ALA A 94 2.75 -12.36 -5.98
C ALA A 94 3.97 -12.87 -6.78
N SER A 95 5.13 -13.04 -6.15
CA SER A 95 6.35 -13.57 -6.78
C SER A 95 7.16 -14.43 -5.81
N GLU A 96 8.04 -15.29 -6.35
CA GLU A 96 8.93 -16.15 -5.53
C GLU A 96 10.01 -15.37 -4.78
N ASP A 97 10.47 -14.23 -5.33
CA ASP A 97 11.36 -13.30 -4.62
C ASP A 97 10.54 -12.45 -3.65
N PRO A 98 10.99 -12.19 -2.40
CA PRO A 98 10.38 -11.22 -1.49
C PRO A 98 10.22 -9.84 -2.14
N ALA A 99 9.07 -9.64 -2.79
CA ALA A 99 8.70 -8.38 -3.39
C ALA A 99 8.63 -7.31 -2.29
N ARG A 100 9.30 -6.18 -2.53
CA ARG A 100 9.16 -4.99 -1.69
C ARG A 100 7.85 -4.29 -2.05
N PRO A 101 6.92 -4.09 -1.11
CA PRO A 101 5.70 -3.35 -1.38
C PRO A 101 5.99 -1.93 -1.89
N VAL A 102 5.23 -1.48 -2.89
CA VAL A 102 5.35 -0.10 -3.41
C VAL A 102 4.88 0.91 -2.37
N MET A 103 3.85 0.58 -1.59
CA MET A 103 3.25 1.47 -0.60
C MET A 103 3.59 1.05 0.84
N SER A 104 3.95 2.01 1.68
CA SER A 104 3.99 1.86 3.15
C SER A 104 3.11 2.92 3.81
N LEU A 105 2.20 2.50 4.70
CA LEU A 105 1.46 3.41 5.57
C LEU A 105 2.27 3.65 6.86
N LEU A 106 2.61 4.91 7.11
CA LEU A 106 3.40 5.34 8.25
C LEU A 106 2.53 6.12 9.24
N GLY A 107 2.78 5.90 10.53
CA GLY A 107 2.11 6.61 11.62
C GLY A 107 3.08 7.03 12.71
N SER A 108 2.54 7.62 13.77
CA SER A 108 3.27 8.00 14.97
C SER A 108 2.61 7.39 16.20
N VAL A 109 3.42 7.07 17.22
CA VAL A 109 2.91 6.75 18.56
C VAL A 109 2.39 8.04 19.20
N LEU A 110 1.08 8.09 19.46
CA LEU A 110 0.39 9.23 20.04
C LEU A 110 0.41 9.20 21.57
N SER A 111 0.33 8.01 22.17
CA SER A 111 0.46 7.83 23.62
C SER A 111 0.85 6.39 23.96
N ILE A 112 1.47 6.20 25.12
CA ILE A 112 1.76 4.88 25.69
C ILE A 112 1.10 4.80 27.06
N LYS A 113 0.38 3.71 27.32
CA LYS A 113 -0.29 3.47 28.61
C LYS A 113 0.08 2.10 29.15
N ALA A 114 0.12 1.96 30.47
CA ALA A 114 0.20 0.65 31.10
C ALA A 114 -1.12 -0.11 30.89
N LEU A 115 -1.03 -1.43 30.74
CA LEU A 115 -2.16 -2.36 30.72
C LEU A 115 -1.77 -3.54 31.62
N ARG A 116 -2.50 -3.73 32.72
CA ARG A 116 -2.23 -4.76 33.72
C ARG A 116 -2.79 -6.10 33.30
N ALA A 117 -2.23 -7.17 33.88
CA ALA A 117 -2.76 -8.51 33.67
C ALA A 117 -4.28 -8.56 33.99
N GLY A 118 -5.06 -9.12 33.07
CA GLY A 118 -6.52 -9.20 33.17
C GLY A 118 -7.29 -7.97 32.69
N GLU A 119 -6.62 -6.85 32.37
CA GLU A 119 -7.29 -5.68 31.79
C GLU A 119 -7.54 -5.86 30.29
N GLY A 120 -8.72 -5.43 29.85
CA GLY A 120 -9.09 -5.35 28.44
C GLY A 120 -8.77 -3.99 27.84
N VAL A 121 -8.51 -3.96 26.53
CA VAL A 121 -8.30 -2.70 25.77
C VAL A 121 -9.31 -2.57 24.63
N SER A 122 -9.69 -1.32 24.32
CA SER A 122 -10.58 -0.96 23.22
C SER A 122 -12.02 -1.50 23.36
N TYR A 123 -12.81 -1.38 22.30
CA TYR A 123 -14.19 -1.84 22.27
C TYR A 123 -14.29 -3.37 22.39
N ASN A 124 -15.29 -3.83 23.14
CA ASN A 124 -15.59 -5.24 23.37
C ASN A 124 -14.46 -6.07 24.01
N TYR A 125 -13.34 -5.45 24.37
CA TYR A 125 -12.20 -6.10 25.03
C TYR A 125 -11.78 -7.40 24.35
N THR A 126 -11.71 -7.40 23.01
CA THR A 126 -11.29 -8.56 22.22
C THR A 126 -9.84 -8.95 22.49
N HIS A 127 -9.05 -8.03 23.05
CA HIS A 127 -7.75 -8.31 23.66
C HIS A 127 -7.82 -8.08 25.18
N ILE A 128 -7.40 -9.08 25.94
CA ILE A 128 -7.20 -9.05 27.40
C ILE A 128 -5.74 -9.37 27.68
N ALA A 129 -5.06 -8.52 28.45
CA ALA A 129 -3.62 -8.67 28.68
C ALA A 129 -3.32 -9.92 29.54
N PRO A 130 -2.48 -10.86 29.06
CA PRO A 130 -2.12 -12.05 29.83
C PRO A 130 -1.10 -11.74 30.94
N ARG A 131 -0.46 -10.58 30.89
CA ARG A 131 0.55 -10.10 31.84
C ARG A 131 0.60 -8.57 31.78
N ASP A 132 1.18 -7.96 32.81
CA ASP A 132 1.51 -6.54 32.80
C ASP A 132 2.32 -6.18 31.55
N THR A 133 1.84 -5.17 30.82
CA THR A 133 2.40 -4.73 29.56
C THR A 133 2.14 -3.22 29.34
N ARG A 134 2.56 -2.72 28.19
CA ARG A 134 2.23 -1.38 27.70
C ARG A 134 1.55 -1.48 26.36
N ILE A 135 0.60 -0.60 26.12
CA ILE A 135 -0.08 -0.43 24.84
C ILE A 135 0.30 0.93 24.24
N ALA A 136 0.47 0.96 22.92
CA ALA A 136 0.70 2.18 22.17
C ALA A 136 -0.56 2.54 21.39
N LEU A 137 -1.04 3.77 21.54
CA LEU A 137 -2.00 4.34 20.61
C LEU A 137 -1.22 4.90 19.43
N VAL A 138 -1.51 4.43 18.22
CA VAL A 138 -0.90 4.92 16.98
C VAL A 138 -1.86 5.80 16.20
N SER A 139 -1.32 6.70 15.37
CA SER A 139 -2.11 7.48 14.44
C SER A 139 -2.65 6.62 13.29
N GLY A 140 -3.91 6.84 12.92
CA GLY A 140 -4.56 6.15 11.81
C GLY A 140 -5.55 5.10 12.27
N GLY A 141 -6.42 4.68 11.36
CA GLY A 141 -7.48 3.72 11.61
C GLY A 141 -8.45 3.67 10.44
N PHE A 142 -9.68 3.22 10.69
CA PHE A 142 -10.70 3.06 9.66
C PHE A 142 -10.99 4.34 8.87
N GLY A 143 -11.00 5.51 9.52
CA GLY A 143 -11.18 6.80 8.85
C GLY A 143 -10.05 7.18 7.88
N GLN A 144 -8.95 6.43 7.88
CA GLN A 144 -7.82 6.57 6.95
C GLN A 144 -7.63 5.29 6.09
N GLY A 145 -8.65 4.44 5.99
CA GLY A 145 -8.66 3.28 5.09
C GLY A 145 -8.11 1.98 5.69
N VAL A 146 -7.70 1.96 6.97
CA VAL A 146 -7.29 0.71 7.63
C VAL A 146 -8.54 -0.13 7.92
N ALA A 147 -8.67 -1.28 7.26
CA ALA A 147 -9.84 -2.13 7.40
C ALA A 147 -10.01 -2.62 8.84
N ARG A 148 -11.20 -2.41 9.41
CA ARG A 148 -11.52 -2.81 10.79
C ARG A 148 -11.37 -4.32 11.01
N SER A 149 -11.57 -5.12 9.97
CA SER A 149 -11.39 -6.58 9.99
C SER A 149 -9.96 -7.02 10.30
N LEU A 150 -8.96 -6.14 10.15
CA LEU A 150 -7.55 -6.45 10.43
C LEU A 150 -7.21 -6.43 11.93
N GLY A 151 -8.09 -5.94 12.80
CA GLY A 151 -7.83 -5.89 14.24
C GLY A 151 -7.48 -7.28 14.80
N ASN A 152 -6.46 -7.37 15.64
CA ASN A 152 -5.90 -8.63 16.18
C ASN A 152 -5.34 -9.61 15.13
N GLN A 153 -5.23 -9.24 13.85
CA GLN A 153 -4.76 -10.12 12.77
C GLN A 153 -3.48 -9.63 12.10
N VAL A 154 -3.05 -8.41 12.39
CA VAL A 154 -1.89 -7.79 11.77
C VAL A 154 -0.93 -7.22 12.80
N SER A 155 0.28 -6.92 12.35
CA SER A 155 1.30 -6.25 13.16
C SER A 155 1.74 -4.95 12.51
N VAL A 156 2.28 -4.05 13.33
CA VAL A 156 2.93 -2.82 12.91
C VAL A 156 4.40 -2.87 13.30
N GLU A 157 5.26 -2.28 12.49
CA GLU A 157 6.68 -2.11 12.82
C GLU A 157 6.88 -0.81 13.61
N VAL A 158 7.53 -0.91 14.77
CA VAL A 158 7.96 0.22 15.59
C VAL A 158 9.45 0.05 15.85
N TRP A 159 10.26 0.94 15.27
CA TRP A 159 11.72 0.97 15.48
C TRP A 159 12.41 -0.37 15.13
N GLY A 160 12.00 -1.01 14.04
CA GLY A 160 12.56 -2.29 13.57
C GLY A 160 11.99 -3.54 14.24
N ALA A 161 11.05 -3.40 15.19
CA ALA A 161 10.39 -4.53 15.84
C ALA A 161 8.89 -4.57 15.52
N LEU A 162 8.36 -5.76 15.27
CA LEU A 162 6.93 -5.98 15.00
C LEU A 162 6.14 -6.10 16.31
N TYR A 163 5.02 -5.39 16.38
CA TYR A 163 4.06 -5.43 17.47
C TYR A 163 2.65 -5.70 16.94
N PRO A 164 1.85 -6.56 17.60
CA PRO A 164 0.48 -6.81 17.18
C PRO A 164 -0.43 -5.59 17.38
N ILE A 165 -1.42 -5.44 16.49
CA ILE A 165 -2.56 -4.51 16.68
C ILE A 165 -3.65 -5.18 17.50
#